data_AF-A0A7W9LD96-F1
#
_entry.id   AF-A0A7W9LD96-F1
#
_cell.length_a   1.000
_cell.length_b   1.000
_cell.length_c   1.000
_cell.angle_alpha   90.00
_cell.angle_beta   90.00
_cell.angle_gamma   90.00
#
_symmetry.space_group_name_H-M   'P 1'
#
loop_
_entity.id
_entity.type
_entity.pdbx_description
1 polymer ?
#
loop_
_entity_poly.entity_id
_entity_poly.type
_entity_poly.pdbx_seq_one_letter_code
_entity_poly.pdbx_strand_id
1 'polypeptide(L)'
;MAEAEFVRFLEAARSDPGLLARYSPMDLPRVLFHARNDGFAFTEDDAERVIGRLEADVVIHKDEEPFDGSSTLWRHMWGTRYLDYLVDHVVARYSPEELA
;
A
#
# COMPACT_ATOMS: atom_id res chain seq x y z
N MET A 1 -15.43 -5.56 1.83
CA MET A 1 -15.53 -5.49 0.35
C MET A 1 -14.65 -4.37 -0.18
N ALA A 2 -14.82 -3.11 0.24
CA ALA A 2 -14.00 -2.00 -0.28
C ALA A 2 -12.51 -2.03 0.17
N GLU A 3 -12.21 -2.40 1.42
CA GLU A 3 -10.80 -2.65 1.83
C GLU A 3 -10.12 -3.73 0.97
N ALA A 4 -10.82 -4.81 0.64
CA ALA A 4 -10.30 -5.89 -0.20
C ALA A 4 -10.03 -5.42 -1.64
N GLU A 5 -10.81 -4.46 -2.14
CA GLU A 5 -10.56 -3.82 -3.44
C GLU A 5 -9.27 -2.99 -3.43
N PHE A 6 -8.97 -2.31 -2.32
CA PHE A 6 -7.71 -1.60 -2.17
C PHE A 6 -6.52 -2.56 -2.07
N VAL A 7 -6.65 -3.68 -1.35
CA VAL A 7 -5.61 -4.71 -1.34
C VAL A 7 -5.40 -5.29 -2.73
N ARG A 8 -6.47 -5.63 -3.46
CA ARG A 8 -6.39 -6.09 -4.85
C ARG A 8 -5.70 -5.07 -5.76
N PHE A 9 -5.92 -3.78 -5.54
CA PHE A 9 -5.21 -2.71 -6.23
C PHE A 9 -3.70 -2.71 -5.93
N LEU A 10 -3.31 -2.85 -4.65
CA LEU A 10 -1.90 -2.93 -4.25
C LEU A 10 -1.21 -4.18 -4.83
N GLU A 11 -1.89 -5.33 -4.85
CA GLU A 11 -1.38 -6.55 -5.47
C GLU A 11 -1.20 -6.42 -6.98
N ALA A 12 -2.15 -5.77 -7.65
CA ALA A 12 -2.06 -5.47 -9.07
C ALA A 12 -0.89 -4.52 -9.35
N ALA A 13 -0.71 -3.47 -8.55
CA ALA A 13 0.41 -2.54 -8.66
C ALA A 13 1.77 -3.22 -8.45
N ARG A 14 1.85 -4.18 -7.51
CA ARG A 14 3.06 -5.01 -7.30
C ARG A 14 3.38 -5.88 -8.51
N SER A 15 2.36 -6.43 -9.16
CA SER A 15 2.53 -7.42 -10.24
C SER A 15 2.66 -6.78 -11.62
N ASP A 16 2.22 -5.53 -11.79
CA ASP A 16 2.27 -4.78 -13.04
C ASP A 16 3.02 -3.43 -12.85
N PRO A 17 4.31 -3.38 -13.23
CA PRO A 17 5.11 -2.15 -13.17
C PRO A 17 4.52 -0.98 -13.97
N GLY A 18 3.75 -1.26 -15.03
CA GLY A 18 3.09 -0.22 -15.83
C GLY A 18 1.94 0.44 -15.06
N LEU A 19 1.19 -0.36 -14.28
CA LEU A 19 0.16 0.15 -13.38
C LEU A 19 0.79 1.00 -12.28
N LEU A 20 1.84 0.50 -11.61
CA LEU A 20 2.54 1.26 -10.58
C LEU A 20 3.07 2.59 -11.12
N ALA A 21 3.76 2.58 -12.27
CA ALA A 21 4.30 3.80 -12.88
C ALA A 21 3.22 4.84 -13.24
N ARG A 22 2.01 4.39 -13.58
CA ARG A 22 0.85 5.26 -13.85
C ARG A 22 0.33 5.93 -12.58
N TYR A 23 0.17 5.17 -11.49
CA TYR A 23 -0.46 5.67 -10.26
C TYR A 23 0.52 6.33 -9.28
N SER A 24 1.78 5.91 -9.27
CA SER A 24 2.87 6.46 -8.44
C SER A 24 2.96 7.99 -8.39
N PRO A 25 2.87 8.74 -9.51
CA PRO A 25 2.94 10.21 -9.49
C PRO A 25 1.65 10.90 -9.00
N MET A 26 0.57 10.16 -8.74
CA MET A 26 -0.74 10.73 -8.41
C MET A 26 -0.88 10.97 -6.90
N ASP A 27 -1.67 11.99 -6.54
CA ASP A 27 -2.17 12.13 -5.18
C ASP A 27 -3.34 11.17 -4.94
N LEU A 28 -3.69 10.94 -3.66
CA LEU A 28 -4.72 10.00 -3.27
C LEU A 28 -6.08 10.26 -3.95
N PRO A 29 -6.59 11.51 -4.06
CA PRO A 29 -7.83 11.78 -4.78
C PRO A 29 -7.81 11.35 -6.26
N ARG A 30 -6.70 11.56 -6.97
CA ARG A 30 -6.55 11.10 -8.36
C ARG A 30 -6.45 9.58 -8.44
N VAL A 31 -5.75 8.94 -7.51
CA VAL A 31 -5.71 7.47 -7.43
C VAL A 31 -7.13 6.92 -7.28
N LEU A 32 -7.91 7.42 -6.31
CA LEU A 32 -9.29 7.00 -6.06
C LEU A 32 -10.16 7.13 -7.31
N PHE A 33 -10.08 8.27 -7.99
CA PHE A 33 -10.86 8.52 -9.20
C PHE A 33 -10.49 7.56 -10.35
N HIS A 34 -9.19 7.38 -10.62
CA HIS A 34 -8.74 6.54 -11.73
C HIS A 34 -8.89 5.05 -11.43
N ALA A 35 -8.60 4.62 -10.20
CA ALA A 35 -8.71 3.23 -9.76
C ALA A 35 -10.15 2.73 -9.91
N ARG A 36 -11.14 3.58 -9.59
CA ARG A 36 -12.56 3.27 -9.81
C ARG A 36 -12.89 2.99 -11.28
N ASN A 37 -12.31 3.74 -12.21
CA ASN A 37 -12.51 3.50 -13.66
C ASN A 37 -11.80 2.23 -14.14
N ASP A 38 -10.70 1.86 -13.50
CA ASP A 38 -9.96 0.62 -13.77
C ASP A 38 -10.58 -0.59 -13.03
N GLY A 39 -11.70 -0.40 -12.33
CA GLY A 39 -12.48 -1.46 -11.70
C GLY A 39 -12.14 -1.74 -10.24
N PHE A 40 -11.34 -0.91 -9.57
CA PHE A 40 -11.05 -0.99 -8.14
C PHE A 40 -11.88 0.04 -7.38
N ALA A 41 -12.82 -0.42 -6.55
CA ALA A 41 -13.74 0.47 -5.83
C ALA A 41 -13.40 0.54 -4.34
N PHE A 42 -12.64 1.57 -3.95
CA PHE A 42 -12.30 1.88 -2.56
C PHE A 42 -12.38 3.38 -2.29
N THR A 43 -12.49 3.75 -1.01
CA THR A 43 -12.49 5.14 -0.51
C THR A 43 -11.16 5.49 0.15
N GLU A 44 -10.99 6.77 0.53
CA GLU A 44 -9.86 7.24 1.33
C GLU A 44 -9.80 6.51 2.67
N ASP A 45 -10.92 6.42 3.39
CA ASP A 45 -11.01 5.69 4.66
C ASP A 45 -10.63 4.21 4.53
N ASP A 46 -10.99 3.56 3.43
CA ASP A 46 -10.59 2.17 3.17
C ASP A 46 -9.07 2.06 2.98
N ALA A 47 -8.48 2.98 2.21
CA ALA A 47 -7.05 3.03 1.98
C ALA A 47 -6.28 3.27 3.28
N GLU A 48 -6.66 4.29 4.07
CA GLU A 48 -6.02 4.61 5.34
C GLU A 48 -6.04 3.43 6.33
N ARG A 49 -7.18 2.73 6.44
CA ARG A 49 -7.31 1.55 7.32
C ARG A 49 -6.39 0.42 6.90
N VAL A 50 -6.37 0.09 5.61
CA VAL A 50 -5.52 -0.98 5.09
C VAL A 50 -4.05 -0.63 5.24
N ILE A 51 -3.67 0.59 4.87
CA ILE A 51 -2.28 1.07 4.96
C ILE A 51 -1.79 1.01 6.41
N GLY A 52 -2.52 1.61 7.35
CA GLY A 52 -2.14 1.61 8.75
C GLY A 52 -2.06 0.20 9.33
N ARG A 53 -2.97 -0.70 8.93
CA ARG A 53 -2.93 -2.13 9.33
C ARG A 53 -1.66 -2.81 8.81
N LEU A 54 -1.34 -2.67 7.52
CA LEU A 54 -0.19 -3.33 6.91
C LEU A 54 1.14 -2.76 7.44
N GLU A 55 1.27 -1.44 7.58
CA GLU A 55 2.48 -0.83 8.13
C GLU A 55 2.71 -1.26 9.58
N ALA A 56 1.66 -1.24 10.42
CA ALA A 56 1.76 -1.69 11.80
C ALA A 56 2.14 -3.17 11.90
N ASP A 57 1.53 -4.03 11.08
CA ASP A 57 1.85 -5.45 11.05
C ASP A 57 3.28 -5.71 10.57
N VAL A 58 3.77 -5.01 9.55
CA VAL A 58 5.18 -5.09 9.13
C VAL A 58 6.10 -4.77 10.30
N VAL A 59 5.90 -3.63 10.96
CA VAL A 59 6.79 -3.19 12.05
C VAL A 59 6.71 -4.15 13.24
N ILE A 60 5.51 -4.50 13.70
CA ILE A 60 5.32 -5.26 14.94
C ILE A 60 5.61 -6.75 14.75
N HIS A 61 5.15 -7.33 13.64
CA HIS A 61 5.12 -8.78 13.47
C HIS A 61 6.18 -9.30 12.48
N LYS A 62 6.55 -8.53 11.46
CA LYS A 62 7.55 -8.97 10.47
C LYS A 62 8.97 -8.50 10.81
N ASP A 63 9.11 -7.25 11.28
CA ASP A 63 10.39 -6.66 11.67
C ASP A 63 10.67 -6.80 13.18
N GLU A 64 9.66 -7.20 13.98
CA GLU A 64 9.73 -7.35 15.44
C GLU A 64 10.25 -6.09 16.17
N GLU A 65 9.86 -4.92 15.66
CA GLU A 65 10.25 -3.60 16.16
C GLU A 65 9.10 -2.93 16.95
N PRO A 66 9.41 -1.99 17.87
CA PRO A 66 8.41 -1.10 18.43
C PRO A 66 7.75 -0.26 17.32
N PHE A 67 6.42 -0.13 17.37
CA PHE A 67 5.68 0.77 16.49
C PHE A 67 5.81 2.23 16.96
N ASP A 68 6.94 2.84 16.65
CA ASP A 68 7.26 4.22 17.00
C ASP A 68 8.07 4.91 15.88
N GLY A 69 8.43 6.18 16.06
CA GLY A 69 9.14 6.95 15.03
C GLY A 69 10.57 6.47 14.72
N SER A 70 11.10 5.47 15.44
CA SER A 70 12.44 4.94 15.23
C SER A 70 12.50 3.70 14.33
N SER A 71 11.34 3.11 14.00
CA SER A 71 11.25 1.89 13.19
C SER A 71 11.94 2.05 11.84
N THR A 72 12.59 0.98 11.40
CA THR A 72 13.39 0.96 10.16
C THR A 72 12.53 1.15 8.92
N LEU A 73 11.27 0.68 8.95
CA LEU A 73 10.31 0.83 7.86
C LEU A 73 10.18 2.29 7.39
N TRP A 74 10.09 3.25 8.32
CA TRP A 74 9.88 4.67 7.99
C TRP A 74 11.03 5.28 7.19
N ARG A 75 12.25 4.75 7.32
CA ARG A 75 13.41 5.22 6.55
C ARG A 75 13.23 4.96 5.06
N HIS A 76 12.47 3.93 4.70
CA HIS A 76 12.15 3.62 3.31
C HIS A 76 11.15 4.60 2.68
N MET A 77 10.38 5.35 3.48
CA MET A 77 9.47 6.38 2.95
C MET A 77 10.20 7.63 2.46
N TRP A 78 11.44 7.87 2.89
CA TRP A 78 12.11 9.15 2.63
C TRP A 78 12.65 9.22 1.19
N GLY A 79 12.22 10.25 0.45
CA GLY A 79 12.67 10.49 -0.92
C GLY A 79 12.03 9.57 -1.97
N THR A 80 11.08 8.73 -1.58
CA THR A 80 10.28 7.91 -2.49
C THR A 80 8.83 8.37 -2.50
N ARG A 81 8.09 7.99 -3.55
CA ARG A 81 6.65 8.24 -3.61
C ARG A 81 5.93 7.22 -2.75
N TYR A 82 4.82 7.63 -2.16
CA TYR A 82 4.18 6.82 -1.15
C TYR A 82 3.68 5.47 -1.68
N LEU A 83 3.10 5.45 -2.89
CA LEU A 83 2.64 4.20 -3.49
C LEU A 83 3.81 3.25 -3.82
N ASP A 84 4.94 3.78 -4.29
CA ASP A 84 6.14 2.98 -4.55
C ASP A 84 6.64 2.35 -3.24
N TYR A 85 6.70 3.14 -2.16
CA TYR A 85 7.03 2.62 -0.83
C TYR A 85 6.07 1.52 -0.36
N LEU A 86 4.75 1.73 -0.50
CA LEU A 86 3.77 0.74 -0.08
C LEU A 86 3.97 -0.57 -0.86
N VAL A 87 4.17 -0.50 -2.17
CA VAL A 87 4.35 -1.70 -3.01
C VAL A 87 5.68 -2.40 -2.71
N ASP A 88 6.78 -1.64 -2.70
CA ASP A 88 8.14 -2.21 -2.67
C ASP A 88 8.62 -2.57 -1.26
N HIS A 89 8.11 -1.91 -0.22
CA HIS A 89 8.60 -2.07 1.15
C HIS A 89 7.58 -2.62 2.13
N VAL A 90 6.27 -2.45 1.88
CA VAL A 90 5.20 -2.98 2.73
C VAL A 90 4.61 -4.25 2.11
N VAL A 91 3.94 -4.14 0.97
CA VAL A 91 3.22 -5.23 0.29
C VAL A 91 4.18 -6.33 -0.18
N ALA A 92 5.42 -6.00 -0.52
CA ALA A 92 6.46 -6.97 -0.85
C ALA A 92 6.79 -7.94 0.31
N ARG A 93 6.43 -7.61 1.55
CA ARG A 93 6.64 -8.46 2.73
C ARG A 93 5.55 -9.51 2.93
N TYR A 94 4.50 -9.47 2.12
CA TYR A 94 3.36 -10.36 2.25
C TYR A 94 3.29 -11.36 1.10
N SER A 95 2.98 -12.61 1.43
CA SER A 95 2.50 -13.56 0.43
C SER A 95 1.07 -13.20 0.00
N PRO A 96 0.60 -13.64 -1.19
CA PRO A 96 -0.78 -13.43 -1.62
C PRO A 96 -1.81 -13.95 -0.60
N GLU A 97 -1.50 -15.04 0.11
CA GLU A 97 -2.39 -15.60 1.13
C GLU A 97 -2.49 -14.73 2.38
N GLU A 98 -1.45 -13.97 2.72
CA GLU A 98 -1.44 -13.06 3.87
C GLU A 98 -2.16 -11.73 3.58
N LEU A 99 -2.35 -11.38 2.30
CA LEU A 99 -3.05 -10.19 1.85
C LEU A 99 -4.58 -10.39 1.70
N ALA A 100 -5.03 -11.64 1.57
CA ALA A 100 -6.41 -12.00 1.25
C ALA A 100 -7.44 -11.78 2.38
#